data_AF-A0A265E0Q9-F1
#
_entry.id   AF-A0A265E0Q9-F1
#
_cell.length_a   1.000
_cell.length_b   1.000
_cell.length_c   1.000
_cell.angle_alpha   90.00
_cell.angle_beta   90.00
_cell.angle_gamma   90.00
#
_symmetry.space_group_name_H-M   'P 1'
#
loop_
_entity.id
_entity.type
_entity.pdbx_description
1 polymer ?
#
loop_
_entity_poly.entity_id
_entity_poly.type
_entity_poly.pdbx_seq_one_letter_code
_entity_poly.pdbx_strand_id
1 'polypeptide(L)'
;MKKRLQVFISSTYIDLIEERQAAVGAVLKSGHIPAGMELFTAGDKSQLEIIKRWIDESDVYMLILGGRYGSVEPESGVSYTELEYNYALENDKPLFSVVIKEDALEEKVKVVGTSILEKERPAELKIFREKVLSNMSSFFEDEKDIRLCVMESLPDIASTRELSGWVSGSEVPNSKTLIDEITQLSKQVAELSKENAVLKEKALIGKKDNTETEFNDLKTVLKSIEIKIPPSSTGEDKELELDLFSLLIQLKDTIVTGVTNQPGQHDSYSFIYHNVCPKLQIHGIVNNEKVAGVRWRRFSITKLGQEFLAYIERNKFLVNT
;
A
#
# COMPACT_ATOMS: atom_id res chain seq x y z
N MET A 1 -26.81 13.64 1.02
CA MET A 1 -26.47 15.07 1.07
C MET A 1 -26.73 15.66 -0.30
N LYS A 2 -27.31 16.86 -0.38
CA LYS A 2 -27.55 17.52 -1.66
C LYS A 2 -26.24 18.21 -2.08
N LYS A 3 -25.48 17.56 -2.97
CA LYS A 3 -24.22 18.10 -3.50
C LYS A 3 -24.50 19.22 -4.51
N ARG A 4 -23.77 20.32 -4.40
CA ARG A 4 -23.71 21.37 -5.41
C ARG A 4 -22.35 21.30 -6.10
N LEU A 5 -22.34 21.04 -7.39
CA LEU A 5 -21.10 20.99 -8.16
C LEU A 5 -20.59 22.41 -8.42
N GLN A 6 -19.28 22.60 -8.33
CA GLN A 6 -18.61 23.78 -8.86
C GLN A 6 -18.22 23.52 -10.32
N VAL A 7 -18.60 24.42 -11.22
CA VAL A 7 -18.39 24.30 -12.66
C VAL A 7 -17.48 25.42 -13.13
N PHE A 8 -16.27 25.08 -13.57
CA PHE A 8 -15.34 26.04 -14.17
C PHE A 8 -15.77 26.32 -15.62
N ILE A 9 -16.09 27.58 -15.94
CA ILE A 9 -16.51 27.99 -17.29
C ILE A 9 -15.32 28.64 -18.00
N SER A 10 -14.78 27.92 -18.98
CA SER A 10 -13.72 28.38 -19.88
C SER A 10 -14.30 28.85 -21.20
N SER A 11 -13.82 30.00 -21.68
CA SER A 11 -14.15 30.55 -22.99
C SER A 11 -13.20 31.70 -23.30
N THR A 12 -13.13 32.11 -24.56
CA THR A 12 -12.71 33.48 -24.87
C THR A 12 -13.74 34.47 -24.31
N TYR A 13 -13.32 35.69 -23.97
CA TYR A 13 -14.18 36.63 -23.26
C TYR A 13 -14.94 37.57 -24.21
N ILE A 14 -14.21 38.35 -25.02
CA ILE A 14 -14.77 39.49 -25.76
C ILE A 14 -15.89 39.08 -26.75
N ASP A 15 -15.76 37.91 -27.38
CA ASP A 15 -16.68 37.42 -28.42
C ASP A 15 -17.82 36.54 -27.89
N LEU A 16 -17.76 36.12 -26.62
CA LEU A 16 -18.69 35.15 -26.03
C LEU A 16 -19.33 35.63 -24.71
N ILE A 17 -19.45 36.95 -24.53
CA ILE A 17 -20.00 37.54 -23.29
C ILE A 17 -21.41 37.00 -23.02
N GLU A 18 -22.29 37.02 -24.02
CA GLU A 18 -23.69 36.61 -23.90
C GLU A 18 -23.79 35.10 -23.61
N GLU A 19 -23.04 34.28 -24.34
CA GLU A 19 -22.99 32.83 -24.15
C GLU A 19 -22.46 32.43 -22.78
N ARG A 20 -21.39 33.11 -22.32
CA ARG A 20 -20.82 32.89 -20.99
C ARG A 20 -21.84 33.26 -19.90
N GLN A 21 -22.54 34.39 -20.03
CA GLN A 21 -23.59 34.77 -19.08
C GLN A 21 -24.77 33.77 -19.09
N ALA A 22 -25.12 33.25 -20.26
CA ALA A 22 -26.13 32.19 -20.38
C ALA A 22 -25.70 30.90 -19.65
N ALA A 23 -24.44 30.50 -19.77
CA ALA A 23 -23.86 29.37 -19.04
C ALA A 23 -23.87 29.60 -17.53
N VAL A 24 -23.39 30.75 -17.05
CA VAL A 24 -23.40 31.13 -15.62
C VAL A 24 -24.83 31.05 -15.07
N GLY A 25 -25.79 31.64 -15.77
CA GLY A 25 -27.21 31.60 -15.38
C GLY A 25 -27.79 30.19 -15.35
N ALA A 26 -27.41 29.33 -16.30
CA ALA A 26 -27.86 27.93 -16.35
C ALA A 26 -27.29 27.10 -15.20
N VAL A 27 -26.00 27.25 -14.89
CA VAL A 27 -25.34 26.57 -13.76
C VAL A 27 -26.02 26.95 -12.45
N LEU A 28 -26.27 28.24 -12.23
CA LEU A 28 -26.98 28.73 -11.03
C LEU A 28 -28.41 28.20 -10.93
N LYS A 29 -29.18 28.23 -12.04
CA LYS A 29 -30.56 27.70 -12.09
C LYS A 29 -30.61 26.20 -11.82
N SER A 30 -29.56 25.46 -12.19
CA SER A 30 -29.41 24.04 -11.90
C SER A 30 -29.01 23.76 -10.44
N GLY A 31 -28.77 24.80 -9.62
CA GLY A 31 -28.40 24.68 -8.21
C GLY A 31 -26.90 24.43 -7.99
N HIS A 32 -26.08 24.66 -9.00
CA HIS A 32 -24.64 24.51 -9.01
C HIS A 32 -23.93 25.87 -8.89
N ILE A 33 -22.60 25.85 -8.74
CA ILE A 33 -21.78 27.04 -8.46
C ILE A 33 -20.90 27.32 -9.69
N PRO A 34 -21.11 28.40 -10.43
CA PRO A 34 -20.22 28.77 -11.52
C PRO A 34 -18.89 29.32 -10.97
N ALA A 35 -17.79 28.93 -11.59
CA ALA A 35 -16.45 29.45 -11.33
C ALA A 35 -15.85 29.99 -12.63
N GLY A 36 -15.17 31.13 -12.56
CA GLY A 36 -14.56 31.80 -13.71
C GLY A 36 -13.65 32.94 -13.30
N MET A 37 -12.71 33.30 -14.16
CA MET A 37 -11.63 34.25 -13.84
C MET A 37 -12.08 35.71 -13.68
N GLU A 38 -13.25 36.10 -14.19
CA GLU A 38 -13.77 37.47 -14.11
C GLU A 38 -14.05 37.97 -12.68
N LEU A 39 -14.09 37.04 -11.72
CA LEU A 39 -14.40 37.33 -10.32
C LEU A 39 -13.15 37.57 -9.45
N PHE A 40 -11.93 37.52 -10.00
CA PHE A 40 -10.71 37.53 -9.19
C PHE A 40 -9.66 38.58 -9.59
N THR A 41 -9.15 39.28 -8.58
CA THR A 41 -8.07 40.26 -8.67
C THR A 41 -6.75 39.56 -9.02
N ALA A 42 -6.06 40.06 -10.04
CA ALA A 42 -4.70 39.62 -10.36
C ALA A 42 -3.76 39.91 -9.17
N GLY A 43 -3.33 38.88 -8.46
CA GLY A 43 -2.26 38.95 -7.46
C GLY A 43 -0.89 38.63 -8.06
N ASP A 44 0.16 38.68 -7.25
CA ASP A 44 1.59 38.49 -7.63
C ASP A 44 1.97 37.08 -8.16
N LYS A 45 0.99 36.21 -8.47
CA LYS A 45 1.22 34.86 -9.02
C LYS A 45 1.09 34.84 -10.54
N SER A 46 1.73 33.86 -11.18
CA SER A 46 1.49 33.64 -12.62
C SER A 46 0.00 33.35 -12.86
N GLN A 47 -0.59 34.01 -13.86
CA GLN A 47 -2.02 33.89 -14.20
C GLN A 47 -2.43 32.42 -14.38
N LEU A 48 -1.54 31.61 -14.96
CA LEU A 48 -1.76 30.19 -15.21
C LEU A 48 -1.85 29.34 -13.94
N GLU A 49 -1.05 29.61 -12.91
CA GLU A 49 -1.16 28.88 -11.63
C GLU A 49 -2.49 29.14 -10.94
N ILE A 50 -2.98 30.38 -11.02
CA ILE A 50 -4.31 30.74 -10.48
C ILE A 50 -5.39 29.96 -11.22
N ILE A 51 -5.34 29.94 -12.56
CA ILE A 51 -6.27 29.18 -13.40
C ILE A 51 -6.29 27.70 -13.04
N LYS A 52 -5.12 27.07 -12.98
CA LYS A 52 -4.98 25.64 -12.66
C LYS A 52 -5.62 25.30 -11.33
N ARG A 53 -5.35 26.10 -10.30
CA ARG A 53 -5.96 25.94 -8.98
C ARG A 53 -7.50 26.01 -9.03
N TRP A 54 -8.07 26.93 -9.81
CA TRP A 54 -9.52 27.03 -9.96
C TRP A 54 -10.13 25.83 -10.69
N ILE A 55 -9.42 25.29 -11.68
CA ILE A 55 -9.82 24.04 -12.34
C ILE A 55 -9.77 22.89 -11.32
N ASP A 56 -8.71 22.83 -10.49
CA ASP A 56 -8.56 21.79 -9.45
C ASP A 56 -9.69 21.84 -8.43
N GLU A 57 -10.02 23.03 -7.92
CA GLU A 57 -11.10 23.27 -6.96
C GLU A 57 -12.52 23.08 -7.53
N SER A 58 -12.66 22.98 -8.86
CA SER A 58 -13.94 22.75 -9.53
C SER A 58 -14.22 21.27 -9.75
N ASP A 59 -15.49 20.86 -9.66
CA ASP A 59 -15.91 19.48 -9.88
C ASP A 59 -16.02 19.12 -11.37
N VAL A 60 -16.44 20.09 -12.19
CA VAL A 60 -16.67 19.94 -13.64
C VAL A 60 -16.03 21.09 -14.39
N TYR A 61 -15.47 20.80 -15.56
CA TYR A 61 -14.95 21.80 -16.50
C TYR A 61 -15.88 21.93 -17.71
N MET A 62 -16.27 23.16 -18.04
CA MET A 62 -17.09 23.47 -19.20
C MET A 62 -16.31 24.39 -20.14
N LEU A 63 -16.17 24.00 -21.40
CA LEU A 63 -15.63 24.86 -22.45
C LEU A 63 -16.75 25.41 -23.34
N ILE A 64 -16.73 26.72 -23.62
CA ILE A 64 -17.49 27.34 -24.70
C ILE A 64 -16.48 27.77 -25.78
N LEU A 65 -16.54 27.12 -26.93
CA LEU A 65 -15.61 27.36 -28.04
C LEU A 65 -16.30 28.15 -29.16
N GLY A 66 -15.85 29.40 -29.33
CA GLY A 66 -16.34 30.34 -30.34
C GLY A 66 -15.44 30.43 -31.58
N GLY A 67 -15.42 31.61 -32.20
CA GLY A 67 -14.66 31.89 -33.42
C GLY A 67 -13.24 32.39 -33.19
N ARG A 68 -12.81 32.58 -31.93
CA ARG A 68 -11.48 33.10 -31.55
C ARG A 68 -10.63 32.04 -30.86
N TYR A 69 -9.31 32.09 -31.07
CA TYR A 69 -8.36 31.23 -30.36
C TYR A 69 -8.09 31.70 -28.93
N GLY A 70 -8.16 33.02 -28.73
CA GLY A 70 -7.94 33.66 -27.43
C GLY A 70 -6.53 34.22 -27.25
N SER A 71 -6.27 34.81 -26.09
CA SER A 71 -4.96 35.35 -25.75
C SER A 71 -3.94 34.22 -25.59
N VAL A 72 -2.75 34.41 -26.15
CA VAL A 72 -1.66 33.43 -26.09
C VAL A 72 -0.79 33.70 -24.88
N GLU A 73 -0.46 32.62 -24.17
CA GLU A 73 0.49 32.65 -23.06
C GLU A 73 1.92 32.78 -23.65
N PRO A 74 2.71 33.80 -23.23
CA PRO A 74 3.97 34.15 -23.88
C PRO A 74 5.04 33.04 -23.92
N GLU A 75 5.12 32.18 -22.90
CA GLU A 75 6.18 31.17 -22.77
C GLU A 75 5.90 29.92 -23.62
N SER A 76 4.66 29.45 -23.61
CA SER A 76 4.22 28.23 -24.32
C SER A 76 3.81 28.48 -25.76
N GLY A 77 3.36 29.71 -26.09
CA GLY A 77 2.83 30.03 -27.42
C GLY A 77 1.43 29.45 -27.69
N VAL A 78 0.77 28.88 -26.68
CA VAL A 78 -0.58 28.29 -26.74
C VAL A 78 -1.60 29.24 -26.12
N SER A 79 -2.85 29.23 -26.60
CA SER A 79 -3.89 30.07 -25.98
C SER A 79 -4.21 29.63 -24.55
N TYR A 80 -4.55 30.60 -23.69
CA TYR A 80 -4.98 30.28 -22.32
C TYR A 80 -6.15 29.29 -22.29
N THR A 81 -7.13 29.46 -23.20
CA THR A 81 -8.28 28.55 -23.31
C THR A 81 -7.87 27.12 -23.69
N GLU A 82 -6.90 26.96 -24.59
CA GLU A 82 -6.37 25.63 -24.92
C GLU A 82 -5.53 25.05 -23.77
N LEU A 83 -4.72 25.86 -23.09
CA LEU A 83 -3.97 25.43 -21.90
C LEU A 83 -4.91 24.95 -20.79
N GLU A 84 -5.99 25.68 -20.54
CA GLU A 84 -7.06 25.31 -19.60
C GLU A 84 -7.68 23.96 -19.96
N TYR A 85 -8.05 23.77 -21.23
CA TYR A 85 -8.66 22.54 -21.71
C TYR A 85 -7.70 21.34 -21.60
N ASN A 86 -6.44 21.55 -21.98
CA ASN A 86 -5.40 20.53 -21.88
C ASN A 86 -5.16 20.13 -20.44
N TYR A 87 -5.07 21.11 -19.53
CA TYR A 87 -4.92 20.85 -18.11
C TYR A 87 -6.10 20.08 -17.53
N ALA A 88 -7.34 20.41 -17.93
CA ALA A 88 -8.52 19.67 -17.49
C ALA A 88 -8.49 18.20 -17.97
N LEU A 89 -8.11 17.96 -19.23
CA LEU A 89 -7.95 16.61 -19.77
C LEU A 89 -6.85 15.82 -19.06
N GLU A 90 -5.67 16.42 -18.87
CA GLU A 90 -4.51 15.77 -18.24
C GLU A 90 -4.77 15.35 -16.78
N ASN A 91 -5.69 16.03 -16.09
CA ASN A 91 -6.09 15.73 -14.71
C ASN A 91 -7.38 14.91 -14.62
N ASP A 92 -7.82 14.28 -15.73
CA ASP A 92 -9.04 13.47 -15.80
C ASP A 92 -10.31 14.21 -15.29
N LYS A 93 -10.32 15.54 -15.40
CA LYS A 93 -11.43 16.36 -14.92
C LYS A 93 -12.67 16.05 -15.75
N PRO A 94 -13.82 15.73 -15.12
CA PRO A 94 -15.08 15.59 -15.83
C PRO A 94 -15.37 16.87 -16.61
N LEU A 95 -15.55 16.74 -17.93
CA LEU A 95 -15.68 17.90 -18.80
C LEU A 95 -16.68 17.68 -19.92
N PHE A 96 -17.24 18.80 -20.40
CA PHE A 96 -18.02 18.86 -21.62
C PHE A 96 -17.75 20.19 -22.33
N SER A 97 -17.87 20.19 -23.64
CA SER A 97 -17.64 21.37 -24.47
C SER A 97 -18.89 21.74 -25.26
N VAL A 98 -19.10 23.04 -25.48
CA VAL A 98 -20.18 23.55 -26.34
C VAL A 98 -19.55 24.43 -27.41
N VAL A 99 -19.68 24.02 -28.66
CA VAL A 99 -18.92 24.54 -29.79
C VAL A 99 -19.84 25.27 -30.75
N ILE A 100 -19.48 26.48 -31.19
CA ILE A 100 -20.33 27.26 -32.10
C ILE A 100 -20.44 26.54 -33.45
N LYS A 101 -21.64 26.46 -34.02
CA LYS A 101 -21.82 25.97 -35.40
C LYS A 101 -21.25 26.98 -36.40
N GLU A 102 -20.69 26.48 -37.49
CA GLU A 102 -20.11 27.29 -38.57
C GLU A 102 -21.15 28.28 -39.13
N ASP A 103 -22.37 27.82 -39.44
CA ASP A 103 -23.45 28.68 -39.96
C ASP A 103 -23.82 29.81 -38.97
N ALA A 104 -23.92 29.48 -37.69
CA ALA A 104 -24.23 30.45 -36.63
C ALA A 104 -23.09 31.46 -36.42
N LEU A 105 -21.83 31.01 -36.54
CA LEU A 105 -20.67 31.90 -36.49
C LEU A 105 -20.70 32.87 -37.67
N GLU A 106 -21.00 32.42 -38.88
CA GLU A 106 -21.14 33.29 -40.05
C GLU A 106 -22.25 34.33 -39.87
N GLU A 107 -23.40 33.94 -39.32
CA GLU A 107 -24.49 34.86 -39.00
C GLU A 107 -24.07 35.90 -37.96
N LYS A 108 -23.41 35.47 -36.88
CA LYS A 108 -22.89 36.37 -35.84
C LYS A 108 -21.88 37.37 -36.40
N VAL A 109 -21.03 36.94 -37.34
CA VAL A 109 -20.06 37.81 -38.04
C VAL A 109 -20.77 38.86 -38.90
N LYS A 110 -21.90 38.55 -39.54
CA LYS A 110 -22.68 39.52 -40.32
C LYS A 110 -23.24 40.64 -39.44
N VAL A 111 -23.55 40.35 -38.17
CA VAL A 111 -24.14 41.30 -37.23
C VAL A 111 -23.07 42.10 -36.48
N VAL A 112 -22.07 41.41 -35.90
CA VAL A 112 -21.08 41.99 -34.97
C VAL A 112 -19.78 42.38 -35.69
N GLY A 113 -19.57 41.88 -36.90
CA GLY A 113 -18.37 42.10 -37.70
C GLY A 113 -17.29 41.02 -37.50
N THR A 114 -16.16 41.18 -38.18
CA THR A 114 -15.07 40.17 -38.21
C THR A 114 -14.17 40.17 -36.97
N SER A 115 -14.51 40.94 -35.92
CA SER A 115 -13.76 41.01 -34.66
C SER A 115 -13.89 39.75 -33.80
N ILE A 116 -14.90 38.93 -34.07
CA ILE A 116 -15.14 37.64 -33.43
C ILE A 116 -14.50 36.45 -34.15
N LEU A 117 -13.79 36.71 -35.25
CA LEU A 117 -13.04 35.71 -35.99
C LEU A 117 -11.56 35.76 -35.63
N GLU A 118 -10.97 34.59 -35.50
CA GLU A 118 -9.52 34.44 -35.40
C GLU A 118 -8.85 34.80 -36.73
N LYS A 119 -7.86 35.69 -36.66
CA LYS A 119 -7.10 36.17 -37.83
C LYS A 119 -5.60 35.92 -37.71
N GLU A 120 -5.10 35.84 -36.49
CA GLU A 120 -3.67 35.71 -36.22
C GLU A 120 -3.26 34.23 -36.23
N ARG A 121 -4.10 33.36 -35.66
CA ARG A 121 -3.79 31.93 -35.45
C ARG A 121 -4.91 30.98 -35.88
N PRO A 122 -5.36 31.03 -37.15
CA PRO A 122 -6.48 30.22 -37.62
C PRO A 122 -6.14 28.72 -37.69
N ALA A 123 -4.87 28.36 -37.91
CA ALA A 123 -4.45 26.96 -37.98
C ALA A 123 -4.51 26.30 -36.60
N GLU A 124 -4.04 27.01 -35.57
CA GLU A 124 -4.06 26.56 -34.18
C GLU A 124 -5.49 26.43 -33.66
N LEU A 125 -6.37 27.40 -33.94
CA LEU A 125 -7.79 27.30 -33.61
C LEU A 125 -8.43 26.06 -34.26
N LYS A 126 -8.10 25.77 -35.52
CA LYS A 126 -8.64 24.60 -36.21
C LYS A 126 -8.21 23.30 -35.54
N ILE A 127 -6.92 23.17 -35.21
CA ILE A 127 -6.40 22.00 -34.49
C ILE A 127 -7.06 21.86 -33.12
N PHE A 128 -7.21 22.97 -32.40
CA PHE A 128 -7.86 22.97 -31.10
C PHE A 128 -9.34 22.57 -31.19
N ARG A 129 -10.07 23.08 -32.19
CA ARG A 129 -11.46 22.69 -32.46
C ARG A 129 -11.58 21.19 -32.75
N GLU A 130 -10.72 20.64 -33.59
CA GLU A 130 -10.67 19.19 -33.88
C GLU A 130 -10.42 18.37 -32.60
N LYS A 131 -9.49 18.82 -31.75
CA LYS A 131 -9.21 18.19 -30.46
C LYS A 131 -10.42 18.23 -29.52
N VAL A 132 -11.10 19.37 -29.44
CA VAL A 132 -12.30 19.54 -28.60
C VAL A 132 -13.44 18.63 -29.06
N LEU A 133 -13.66 18.55 -30.38
CA LEU A 133 -14.69 17.71 -30.98
C LEU A 133 -14.41 16.20 -30.85
N SER A 134 -13.16 15.81 -30.58
CA SER A 134 -12.82 14.40 -30.29
C SER A 134 -13.27 13.93 -28.90
N ASN A 135 -13.75 14.84 -28.05
CA ASN A 135 -14.26 14.57 -26.70
C ASN A 135 -15.77 14.89 -26.60
N MET A 136 -16.36 14.71 -25.40
CA MET A 136 -17.77 15.06 -25.15
C MET A 136 -18.03 16.53 -25.50
N SER A 137 -18.74 16.73 -26.60
CA SER A 137 -18.99 18.04 -27.18
C SER A 137 -20.41 18.11 -27.76
N SER A 138 -21.02 19.28 -27.58
CA SER A 138 -22.30 19.67 -28.14
C SER A 138 -22.13 20.94 -28.97
N PHE A 139 -23.14 21.31 -29.75
CA PHE A 139 -23.09 22.50 -30.58
C PHE A 139 -24.07 23.57 -30.10
N PHE A 140 -23.77 24.85 -30.35
CA PHE A 140 -24.69 25.96 -30.12
C PHE A 140 -24.82 26.88 -31.33
N GLU A 141 -26.02 27.43 -31.49
CA GLU A 141 -26.35 28.51 -32.42
C GLU A 141 -26.71 29.79 -31.65
N ASP A 142 -27.40 29.65 -30.51
CA ASP A 142 -27.79 30.75 -29.63
C ASP A 142 -27.57 30.44 -28.14
N GLU A 143 -27.87 31.41 -27.27
CA GLU A 143 -27.77 31.24 -25.82
C GLU A 143 -28.66 30.12 -25.24
N LYS A 144 -29.77 29.76 -25.92
CA LYS A 144 -30.68 28.72 -25.43
C LYS A 144 -30.01 27.37 -25.53
N ASP A 145 -29.25 27.13 -26.59
CA ASP A 145 -28.49 25.89 -26.75
C ASP A 145 -27.43 25.75 -25.65
N ILE A 146 -26.74 26.84 -25.28
CA ILE A 146 -25.81 26.84 -24.14
C ILE A 146 -26.53 26.42 -22.86
N ARG A 147 -27.69 27.04 -22.57
CA ARG A 147 -28.50 26.70 -21.38
C ARG A 147 -28.94 25.25 -21.39
N LEU A 148 -29.40 24.74 -22.53
CA LEU A 148 -29.83 23.36 -22.71
C LEU A 148 -28.67 22.38 -22.48
N CYS A 149 -27.52 22.63 -23.10
CA CYS A 149 -26.32 21.80 -22.95
C CYS A 149 -25.90 21.69 -21.49
N VAL A 150 -25.95 22.77 -20.72
CA VAL A 150 -25.66 22.75 -19.27
C VAL A 150 -26.68 21.91 -18.51
N MET A 151 -27.97 22.07 -18.81
CA MET A 151 -29.06 21.35 -18.15
C MET A 151 -29.08 19.85 -18.47
N GLU A 152 -28.49 19.43 -19.61
CA GLU A 152 -28.37 18.02 -19.99
C GLU A 152 -27.05 17.39 -19.50
N SER A 153 -25.93 18.09 -19.69
CA SER A 153 -24.60 17.54 -19.43
C SER A 153 -24.29 17.43 -17.94
N LEU A 154 -24.70 18.40 -17.11
CA LEU A 154 -24.40 18.37 -15.68
C LEU A 154 -25.08 17.21 -14.95
N PRO A 155 -26.40 16.93 -15.15
CA PRO A 155 -27.02 15.74 -14.55
C PRO A 155 -26.40 14.43 -15.02
N ASP A 156 -26.06 14.32 -16.31
CA ASP A 156 -25.41 13.12 -16.86
C ASP A 156 -24.05 12.86 -16.19
N ILE A 157 -23.19 13.88 -16.15
CA ILE A 157 -21.89 13.82 -15.46
C ILE A 157 -22.07 13.51 -13.97
N ALA A 158 -23.02 14.16 -13.29
CA ALA A 158 -23.29 13.94 -11.87
C ALA A 158 -23.78 12.51 -11.56
N SER A 159 -24.41 11.84 -12.53
CA SER A 159 -24.92 10.48 -12.38
C SER A 159 -23.89 9.40 -12.71
N THR A 160 -22.94 9.71 -13.61
CA THR A 160 -21.94 8.75 -14.11
C THR A 160 -20.60 8.81 -13.37
N ARG A 161 -20.30 9.94 -12.71
CA ARG A 161 -19.04 10.18 -11.99
C ARG A 161 -19.28 10.35 -10.50
N GLU A 162 -18.36 9.84 -9.68
CA GLU A 162 -18.34 10.15 -8.24
C GLU A 162 -17.65 11.49 -8.00
N LEU A 163 -18.45 12.55 -7.84
CA LEU A 163 -17.95 13.92 -7.60
C LEU A 163 -18.05 14.28 -6.13
N SER A 164 -17.07 15.02 -5.62
CA SER A 164 -17.05 15.51 -4.23
C SER A 164 -18.22 16.46 -3.99
N GLY A 165 -18.26 17.56 -4.75
CA GLY A 165 -19.27 18.62 -4.63
C GLY A 165 -19.24 19.36 -3.30
N TRP A 166 -19.92 20.49 -3.27
CA TRP A 166 -20.15 21.28 -2.07
C TRP A 166 -21.40 20.79 -1.34
N VAL A 167 -21.28 20.60 -0.03
CA VAL A 167 -22.41 20.29 0.86
C VAL A 167 -22.53 21.37 1.92
N SER A 168 -23.76 21.64 2.35
CA SER A 168 -23.97 22.57 3.46
C SER A 168 -23.30 22.03 4.72
N GLY A 169 -22.60 22.88 5.48
CA GLY A 169 -22.00 22.48 6.76
C GLY A 169 -23.00 21.90 7.77
N SER A 170 -24.29 22.24 7.64
CA SER A 170 -25.38 21.65 8.43
C SER A 170 -25.73 20.20 8.04
N GLU A 171 -25.42 19.78 6.82
CA GLU A 171 -25.61 18.40 6.35
C GLU A 171 -24.42 17.51 6.68
N VAL A 172 -23.27 18.09 7.04
CA VAL A 172 -22.10 17.35 7.51
C VAL A 172 -22.44 16.81 8.90
N PRO A 173 -22.51 15.46 9.09
CA PRO A 173 -22.78 14.87 10.38
C PRO A 173 -21.74 15.39 11.38
N ASN A 174 -22.16 15.65 12.62
CA ASN A 174 -21.24 16.05 13.68
C ASN A 174 -20.28 14.89 13.98
N SER A 175 -19.20 14.81 13.23
CA SER A 175 -18.18 13.76 13.30
C SER A 175 -17.28 13.92 14.51
N LYS A 176 -17.49 14.95 15.33
CA LYS A 176 -16.72 15.19 16.55
C LYS A 176 -16.73 13.98 17.47
N THR A 177 -17.88 13.33 17.67
CA THR A 177 -17.98 12.12 18.49
C THR A 177 -17.15 10.96 17.93
N LEU A 178 -17.16 10.77 16.61
CA LEU A 178 -16.36 9.74 15.93
C LEU A 178 -14.86 10.06 15.97
N ILE A 179 -14.49 11.32 15.82
CA ILE A 179 -13.09 11.79 15.91
C ILE A 179 -12.56 11.59 17.34
N ASP A 180 -13.37 11.93 18.35
CA ASP A 180 -13.03 11.72 19.76
C ASP A 180 -12.84 10.21 20.05
N GLU A 181 -13.73 9.36 19.53
CA GLU A 181 -13.64 7.90 19.66
C GLU A 181 -12.41 7.31 18.95
N ILE A 182 -12.10 7.75 17.72
CA ILE A 182 -10.88 7.34 16.99
C ILE A 182 -9.62 7.74 17.77
N THR A 183 -9.62 8.93 18.36
CA THR A 183 -8.49 9.43 19.15
C THR A 183 -8.31 8.58 20.41
N GLN A 184 -9.40 8.23 21.09
CA GLN A 184 -9.37 7.36 22.27
C GLN A 184 -8.90 5.95 21.92
N LEU A 185 -9.43 5.36 20.84
CA LEU A 185 -9.03 4.03 20.36
C LEU A 185 -7.55 3.99 19.97
N SER A 186 -7.07 5.02 19.27
CA SER A 186 -5.65 5.13 18.89
C SER A 186 -4.74 5.17 20.13
N LYS A 187 -5.16 5.87 21.19
CA LYS A 187 -4.43 5.90 22.47
C LYS A 187 -4.41 4.53 23.15
N GLN A 188 -5.56 3.84 23.19
CA GLN A 188 -5.65 2.50 23.77
C GLN A 188 -4.78 1.49 23.00
N VAL A 189 -4.77 1.55 21.66
CA VAL A 189 -3.90 0.71 20.83
C VAL A 189 -2.42 0.96 21.16
N ALA A 190 -2.02 2.22 21.31
CA ALA A 190 -0.65 2.56 21.69
C ALA A 190 -0.30 2.00 23.09
N GLU A 191 -1.17 2.16 24.08
CA GLU A 191 -0.96 1.66 25.44
C GLU A 191 -0.86 0.12 25.48
N LEU A 192 -1.82 -0.59 24.86
CA LEU A 192 -1.83 -2.04 24.79
C LEU A 192 -0.64 -2.60 24.00
N SER A 193 -0.18 -1.91 22.96
CA SER A 193 1.01 -2.34 22.21
C SER A 193 2.27 -2.28 23.08
N LYS A 194 2.39 -1.24 23.91
CA LYS A 194 3.50 -1.07 24.86
C LYS A 194 3.46 -2.13 25.96
N GLU A 195 2.28 -2.39 26.52
CA GLU A 195 2.11 -3.43 27.54
C GLU A 195 2.45 -4.82 26.98
N ASN A 196 1.98 -5.15 25.77
CA ASN A 196 2.31 -6.40 25.11
C ASN A 196 3.82 -6.57 24.85
N ALA A 197 4.54 -5.51 24.52
CA ALA A 197 5.99 -5.58 24.35
C ALA A 197 6.69 -5.99 25.67
N VAL A 198 6.31 -5.36 26.78
CA VAL A 198 6.84 -5.67 28.12
C VAL A 198 6.50 -7.10 28.54
N LEU A 199 5.26 -7.55 28.30
CA LEU A 199 4.84 -8.92 28.63
C LEU A 199 5.61 -9.97 27.83
N LYS A 200 5.86 -9.73 26.53
CA LYS A 200 6.67 -10.63 25.69
C LYS A 200 8.10 -10.74 26.19
N GLU A 201 8.71 -9.63 26.59
CA GLU A 201 10.07 -9.62 27.15
C GLU A 201 10.14 -10.44 28.45
N LYS A 202 9.19 -10.21 29.38
CA LYS A 202 9.10 -10.98 30.62
C LYS A 202 8.89 -12.48 30.38
N ALA A 203 8.05 -12.84 29.41
CA ALA A 203 7.82 -14.24 29.05
C ALA A 203 9.08 -14.91 28.47
N LEU A 204 9.89 -14.19 27.68
CA LEU A 204 11.14 -14.70 27.15
C LEU A 204 12.18 -14.95 28.25
N ILE A 205 12.30 -14.03 29.21
CA ILE A 205 13.21 -14.17 30.36
C ILE A 205 12.79 -15.38 31.20
N GLY A 206 11.51 -15.48 31.59
CA GLY A 206 11.02 -16.61 32.38
C GLY A 206 11.18 -17.96 31.68
N LYS A 207 11.04 -18.01 30.35
CA LYS A 207 11.28 -19.23 29.58
C LYS A 207 12.76 -19.65 29.59
N LYS A 208 13.68 -18.68 29.54
CA LYS A 208 15.13 -18.95 29.57
C LYS A 208 15.54 -19.53 30.92
N ASP A 209 15.10 -18.92 32.02
CA ASP A 209 15.42 -19.39 33.39
C ASP A 209 14.88 -20.80 33.66
N ASN A 210 13.67 -21.11 33.17
CA ASN A 210 13.10 -22.45 33.31
C ASN A 210 13.90 -23.49 32.49
N THR A 211 14.33 -23.14 31.28
CA THR A 211 15.11 -24.04 30.41
C THR A 211 16.48 -24.37 31.01
N GLU A 212 17.17 -23.38 31.58
CA GLU A 212 18.47 -23.61 32.25
C GLU A 212 18.32 -24.52 33.48
N THR A 213 17.24 -24.35 34.24
CA THR A 213 16.90 -25.22 35.38
C THR A 213 16.67 -26.67 34.92
N GLU A 214 15.80 -26.87 33.92
CA GLU A 214 15.49 -28.19 33.35
C GLU A 214 16.73 -28.91 32.80
N PHE A 215 17.66 -28.18 32.16
CA PHE A 215 18.92 -28.76 31.68
C PHE A 215 19.88 -29.13 32.81
N ASN A 216 19.94 -28.34 33.89
CA ASN A 216 20.74 -28.73 35.06
C ASN A 216 20.19 -29.99 35.75
N ASP A 217 18.88 -30.11 35.85
CA ASP A 217 18.22 -31.30 36.39
C ASP A 217 18.49 -32.51 35.49
N LEU A 218 18.34 -32.36 34.17
CA LEU A 218 18.65 -33.41 33.21
C LEU A 218 20.11 -33.87 33.28
N LYS A 219 21.06 -32.94 33.40
CA LYS A 219 22.48 -33.26 33.63
C LYS A 219 22.66 -34.08 34.90
N THR A 220 21.97 -33.73 35.98
CA THR A 220 22.05 -34.44 37.26
C THR A 220 21.49 -35.86 37.15
N VAL A 221 20.36 -36.02 36.47
CA VAL A 221 19.75 -37.34 36.20
C VAL A 221 20.67 -38.21 35.34
N LEU A 222 21.25 -37.67 34.26
CA LEU A 222 22.14 -38.45 33.41
C LEU A 222 23.44 -38.86 34.13
N LYS A 223 23.93 -38.05 35.07
CA LYS A 223 25.09 -38.38 35.91
C LYS A 223 24.82 -39.49 36.94
N SER A 224 23.57 -39.69 37.35
CA SER A 224 23.22 -40.74 38.32
C SER A 224 23.00 -42.11 37.67
N ILE A 225 23.00 -42.20 36.35
CA ILE A 225 22.82 -43.45 35.61
C ILE A 225 24.18 -44.03 35.25
N GLU A 226 24.59 -45.08 35.97
CA GLU A 226 25.83 -45.80 35.70
C GLU A 226 25.70 -46.81 34.56
N ILE A 227 26.71 -46.87 33.70
CA ILE A 227 26.79 -47.75 32.55
C ILE A 227 28.08 -48.55 32.63
N LYS A 228 27.93 -49.87 32.61
CA LYS A 228 29.06 -50.80 32.50
C LYS A 228 29.39 -51.04 31.04
N ILE A 229 30.65 -50.83 30.68
CA ILE A 229 31.15 -50.89 29.32
C ILE A 229 32.06 -52.12 29.20
N PRO A 230 31.69 -53.10 28.36
CA PRO A 230 32.45 -54.33 28.26
C PRO A 230 33.81 -54.09 27.58
N PRO A 231 34.85 -54.87 27.93
CA PRO A 231 36.19 -54.84 27.31
C PRO A 231 36.18 -54.83 25.76
N SER A 232 35.27 -55.59 25.15
CA SER A 232 35.11 -55.69 23.70
C SER A 232 34.70 -54.38 23.03
N SER A 233 34.12 -53.44 23.78
CA SER A 233 33.69 -52.14 23.27
C SER A 233 34.75 -51.04 23.43
N THR A 234 35.73 -51.21 24.32
CA THR A 234 36.75 -50.20 24.67
C THR A 234 38.15 -50.58 24.20
N GLY A 235 38.39 -51.87 23.95
CA GLY A 235 39.74 -52.39 23.65
C GLY A 235 40.65 -52.45 24.88
N GLU A 236 40.09 -52.32 26.08
CA GLU A 236 40.80 -52.45 27.35
C GLU A 236 40.68 -53.85 27.95
N ASP A 237 41.59 -54.22 28.86
CA ASP A 237 41.59 -55.52 29.53
C ASP A 237 40.52 -55.66 30.62
N LYS A 238 39.81 -54.58 30.98
CA LYS A 238 38.84 -54.55 32.09
C LYS A 238 37.55 -53.81 31.72
N GLU A 239 36.49 -54.19 32.41
CA GLU A 239 35.20 -53.50 32.34
C GLU A 239 35.34 -52.08 32.90
N LEU A 240 34.83 -51.09 32.17
CA LEU A 240 34.83 -49.69 32.58
C LEU A 240 33.43 -49.30 33.05
N GLU A 241 33.35 -48.45 34.08
CA GLU A 241 32.10 -47.89 34.56
C GLU A 241 32.12 -46.38 34.35
N LEU A 242 31.16 -45.86 33.58
CA LEU A 242 30.97 -44.44 33.33
C LEU A 242 29.50 -44.06 33.51
N ASP A 243 29.24 -42.84 33.94
CA ASP A 243 27.88 -42.31 33.95
C ASP A 243 27.41 -41.95 32.54
N LEU A 244 26.09 -42.00 32.33
CA LEU A 244 25.46 -41.77 31.03
C LEU A 244 25.73 -40.36 30.48
N PHE A 245 25.89 -39.36 31.35
CA PHE A 245 26.28 -38.01 30.93
C PHE A 245 27.70 -37.98 30.39
N SER A 246 28.67 -38.56 31.09
CA SER A 246 30.07 -38.66 30.64
C SER A 246 30.16 -39.39 29.31
N LEU A 247 29.41 -40.49 29.14
CA LEU A 247 29.30 -41.20 27.86
C LEU A 247 28.68 -40.35 26.75
N LEU A 248 27.60 -39.62 27.02
CA LEU A 248 26.99 -38.70 26.05
C LEU A 248 28.00 -37.65 25.56
N ILE A 249 28.83 -37.11 26.47
CA ILE A 249 29.85 -36.12 26.12
C ILE A 249 30.98 -36.73 25.31
N GLN A 250 31.47 -37.91 25.68
CA GLN A 250 32.53 -38.60 24.96
C GLN A 250 32.08 -39.03 23.56
N LEU A 251 30.83 -39.45 23.41
CA LEU A 251 30.25 -39.97 22.17
C LEU A 251 29.47 -38.91 21.38
N LYS A 252 29.56 -37.63 21.76
CA LYS A 252 28.70 -36.56 21.22
C LYS A 252 28.73 -36.50 19.69
N ASP A 253 29.91 -36.61 19.08
CA ASP A 253 30.07 -36.49 17.62
C ASP A 253 29.44 -37.69 16.90
N THR A 254 29.59 -38.89 17.48
CA THR A 254 28.97 -40.13 17.00
C THR A 254 27.45 -40.09 17.14
N ILE A 255 26.94 -39.53 18.24
CA ILE A 255 25.48 -39.41 18.48
C ILE A 255 24.85 -38.35 17.58
N VAL A 256 25.54 -37.24 17.33
CA VAL A 256 25.07 -36.17 16.42
C VAL A 256 25.05 -36.64 14.97
N THR A 257 26.09 -37.37 14.53
CA THR A 257 26.14 -37.95 13.17
C THR A 257 25.18 -39.13 13.00
N GLY A 258 24.89 -39.83 14.09
CA GLY A 258 23.85 -40.84 14.23
C GLY A 258 24.41 -42.26 14.32
N VAL A 259 23.76 -43.08 15.16
CA VAL A 259 24.22 -44.43 15.49
C VAL A 259 23.27 -45.45 14.87
N THR A 260 23.78 -46.40 14.10
CA THR A 260 22.96 -47.41 13.41
C THR A 260 23.11 -48.80 14.02
N ASN A 261 22.14 -49.70 13.78
CA ASN A 261 22.29 -51.13 14.07
C ASN A 261 22.60 -51.96 12.82
N GLN A 262 23.47 -51.45 11.95
CA GLN A 262 23.84 -52.15 10.73
C GLN A 262 24.60 -53.44 11.06
N PRO A 263 24.26 -54.59 10.44
CA PRO A 263 25.00 -55.84 10.66
C PRO A 263 26.49 -55.71 10.27
N GLY A 264 27.36 -56.32 11.07
CA GLY A 264 28.82 -56.33 10.82
C GLY A 264 29.57 -55.08 11.31
N GLN A 265 28.92 -54.19 12.07
CA GLN A 265 29.60 -53.09 12.74
C GLN A 265 30.44 -53.58 13.92
N HIS A 266 31.46 -52.77 14.27
CA HIS A 266 32.30 -52.99 15.43
C HIS A 266 31.47 -53.05 16.73
N ASP A 267 31.90 -53.86 17.69
CA ASP A 267 31.19 -54.10 18.96
C ASP A 267 30.88 -52.81 19.72
N SER A 268 31.75 -51.80 19.62
CA SER A 268 31.53 -50.47 20.20
C SER A 268 30.28 -49.77 19.65
N TYR A 269 30.03 -49.81 18.33
CA TYR A 269 28.83 -49.21 17.73
C TYR A 269 27.56 -49.96 18.13
N SER A 270 27.65 -51.30 18.17
CA SER A 270 26.56 -52.16 18.66
C SER A 270 26.23 -51.84 20.12
N PHE A 271 27.25 -51.68 20.97
CA PHE A 271 27.08 -51.31 22.36
C PHE A 271 26.41 -49.94 22.51
N ILE A 272 26.85 -48.92 21.77
CA ILE A 272 26.24 -47.58 21.81
C ILE A 272 24.77 -47.67 21.39
N TYR A 273 24.46 -48.37 20.29
CA TYR A 273 23.09 -48.50 19.78
C TYR A 273 22.17 -49.24 20.76
N HIS A 274 22.64 -50.34 21.35
CA HIS A 274 21.80 -51.23 22.16
C HIS A 274 21.77 -50.88 23.65
N ASN A 275 22.79 -50.21 24.19
CA ASN A 275 22.92 -49.99 25.63
C ASN A 275 22.88 -48.51 26.04
N VAL A 276 23.41 -47.62 25.20
CA VAL A 276 23.52 -46.18 25.49
C VAL A 276 22.35 -45.40 24.90
N CYS A 277 22.12 -45.48 23.59
CA CYS A 277 21.06 -44.74 22.89
C CYS A 277 19.65 -44.97 23.46
N PRO A 278 19.23 -46.18 23.88
CA PRO A 278 17.91 -46.38 24.45
C PRO A 278 17.71 -45.63 25.78
N LYS A 279 18.77 -45.51 26.59
CA LYS A 279 18.70 -44.75 27.86
C LYS A 279 18.66 -43.24 27.60
N LEU A 280 19.40 -42.76 26.61
CA LEU A 280 19.31 -41.37 26.14
C LEU A 280 17.94 -41.06 25.53
N GLN A 281 17.30 -42.03 24.86
CA GLN A 281 15.97 -41.87 24.28
C GLN A 281 14.89 -41.64 25.34
N ILE A 282 15.00 -42.27 26.52
CA ILE A 282 14.07 -42.08 27.64
C ILE A 282 14.01 -40.60 28.07
N HIS A 283 15.15 -39.92 28.02
CA HIS A 283 15.26 -38.50 28.35
C HIS A 283 15.10 -37.58 27.13
N GLY A 284 14.63 -38.10 26.01
CA GLY A 284 14.36 -37.34 24.80
C GLY A 284 15.61 -36.80 24.10
N ILE A 285 16.82 -37.24 24.45
CA ILE A 285 18.08 -36.75 23.85
C ILE A 285 18.26 -37.27 22.42
N VAL A 286 17.88 -38.54 22.18
CA VAL A 286 17.93 -39.18 20.86
C VAL A 286 16.59 -39.81 20.52
N ASN A 287 16.35 -40.08 19.24
CA ASN A 287 15.17 -40.79 18.76
C ASN A 287 15.56 -41.88 17.75
N ASN A 288 14.83 -43.00 17.76
CA ASN A 288 15.09 -44.13 16.87
C ASN A 288 14.21 -44.06 15.62
N GLU A 289 14.82 -43.77 14.47
CA GLU A 289 14.16 -43.57 13.19
C GLU A 289 14.49 -44.68 12.18
N LYS A 290 13.59 -44.86 11.20
CA LYS A 290 13.83 -45.73 10.05
C LYS A 290 14.72 -45.01 9.04
N VAL A 291 15.70 -45.70 8.48
CA VAL A 291 16.53 -45.18 7.38
C VAL A 291 15.94 -45.66 6.05
N ALA A 292 15.73 -44.75 5.10
CA ALA A 292 15.13 -45.07 3.81
C ALA A 292 16.03 -46.02 3.00
N GLY A 293 15.43 -47.06 2.40
CA GLY A 293 16.13 -47.96 1.48
C GLY A 293 17.02 -49.03 2.13
N VAL A 294 17.10 -49.11 3.47
CA VAL A 294 17.93 -50.09 4.19
C VAL A 294 17.16 -50.80 5.30
N ARG A 295 17.65 -51.99 5.72
CA ARG A 295 16.99 -52.83 6.73
C ARG A 295 17.32 -52.46 8.17
N TRP A 296 18.33 -51.62 8.38
CA TRP A 296 18.73 -51.14 9.70
C TRP A 296 18.07 -49.80 10.05
N ARG A 297 18.13 -49.44 11.32
CA ARG A 297 17.58 -48.23 11.92
C ARG A 297 18.71 -47.35 12.45
N ARG A 298 18.38 -46.09 12.74
CA ARG A 298 19.33 -45.10 13.25
C ARG A 298 18.77 -44.40 14.48
N PHE A 299 19.61 -44.19 15.48
CA PHE A 299 19.38 -43.18 16.49
C PHE A 299 19.92 -41.84 16.00
N SER A 300 19.06 -40.83 15.93
CA SER A 300 19.41 -39.44 15.61
C SER A 300 19.20 -38.57 16.84
N ILE A 301 20.01 -37.51 16.98
CA ILE A 301 19.82 -36.53 18.05
C ILE A 301 18.54 -35.72 17.84
N THR A 302 17.78 -35.47 18.91
CA THR A 302 16.57 -34.64 18.83
C THR A 302 16.92 -33.15 18.96
N LYS A 303 15.92 -32.27 18.76
CA LYS A 303 16.08 -30.84 19.05
C LYS A 303 16.44 -30.58 20.53
N LEU A 304 15.80 -31.29 21.46
CA LEU A 304 16.13 -31.20 22.89
C LEU A 304 17.58 -31.63 23.16
N GLY A 305 18.02 -32.74 22.55
CA GLY A 305 19.40 -33.22 22.67
C GLY A 305 20.42 -32.22 22.12
N GLN A 306 20.13 -31.60 20.98
CA GLN A 306 20.98 -30.54 20.40
C GLN A 306 21.06 -29.31 21.31
N GLU A 307 19.92 -28.83 21.82
CA GLU A 307 19.86 -27.68 22.73
C GLU A 307 20.59 -27.97 24.04
N PHE A 308 20.46 -29.18 24.59
CA PHE A 308 21.16 -29.63 25.79
C PHE A 308 22.67 -29.72 25.59
N LEU A 309 23.15 -30.30 24.48
CA LEU A 309 24.58 -30.33 24.15
C LEU A 309 25.14 -28.90 23.96
N ALA A 310 24.41 -28.04 23.25
CA ALA A 310 24.80 -26.64 23.07
C ALA A 310 24.87 -25.88 24.39
N TYR A 311 23.93 -26.13 25.32
CA TYR A 311 23.95 -25.60 26.69
C TYR A 311 25.21 -26.03 27.45
N ILE A 312 25.56 -27.31 27.38
CA ILE A 312 26.76 -27.84 28.05
C ILE A 312 28.03 -27.23 27.46
N GLU A 313 28.13 -27.10 26.13
CA GLU A 313 29.29 -26.50 25.49
C GLU A 313 29.45 -25.04 25.90
N ARG A 314 28.38 -24.23 25.87
CA ARG A 314 28.39 -22.83 26.33
C ARG A 314 28.90 -22.71 27.77
N ASN A 315 28.45 -23.59 28.66
CA ASN A 315 28.85 -23.57 30.07
C ASN A 315 30.26 -24.13 30.33
N LYS A 316 30.81 -24.96 29.44
CA LYS A 316 32.23 -25.37 29.52
C LYS A 316 33.18 -24.22 29.21
N PHE A 317 32.83 -23.33 28.29
CA PHE A 317 33.65 -22.16 27.97
C PHE A 317 33.69 -21.15 29.12
N LEU A 318 32.57 -20.95 29.83
CA LEU A 318 32.47 -20.00 30.95
C LEU A 318 33.27 -20.40 32.21
N VAL A 319 33.67 -21.67 32.37
CA VAL A 319 34.47 -22.15 33.51
C VAL A 319 35.98 -22.07 33.23
N ASN A 320 36.37 -21.92 31.97
CA ASN A 320 37.77 -21.82 31.52
C ASN A 320 38.18 -20.37 31.14
N THR A 321 37.37 -19.37 31.50
CA THR A 321 37.68 -17.93 31.39
C THR A 321 37.63 -17.30 32.77
#